data_AF-A0A507BYA6-F1
#
_entry.id   AF-A0A507BYA6-F1
#
_cell.length_a   1.000
_cell.length_b   1.000
_cell.length_c   1.000
_cell.angle_alpha   90.00
_cell.angle_beta   90.00
_cell.angle_gamma   90.00
#
_symmetry.space_group_name_H-M   'P 1'
#
loop_
_entity.id
_entity.type
_entity.pdbx_description
1 polymer ?
#
loop_
_entity_poly.entity_id
_entity_poly.type
_entity_poly.pdbx_seq_one_letter_code
_entity_poly.pdbx_strand_id
1 'polypeptide(L)'
;MVSEQTSTDIRSAAIPAKSYQQSGPSTHWNDLPPDLFLSHKKQKSVQPTNDDEKVEPSRVASLCQMAMRVCKASMSDNAQMRMLADTEKRLDVLYERLDKLDEVTLDRVCRICYAFETHSCLLAAQQLAVTLVASSMANEGRWVVGFKRLVDSYKLVVETQSTSQSTPSS
;
A
#
# COMPACT_ATOMS: atom_id res chain seq x y z
N MET A 1 -12.64 -73.94 49.50
CA MET A 1 -11.29 -74.28 49.00
C MET A 1 -10.90 -73.19 48.00
N VAL A 2 -10.02 -72.29 48.42
CA VAL A 2 -8.69 -71.99 47.82
C VAL A 2 -8.83 -71.29 46.45
N SER A 3 -8.88 -69.96 46.43
CA SER A 3 -7.75 -69.02 46.18
C SER A 3 -7.41 -68.87 44.70
N GLU A 4 -7.53 -67.65 44.17
CA GLU A 4 -6.44 -67.01 43.44
C GLU A 4 -6.56 -65.48 43.49
N GLN A 5 -5.44 -64.86 43.83
CA GLN A 5 -5.17 -63.43 43.99
C GLN A 5 -4.58 -62.85 42.68
N THR A 6 -4.18 -61.58 42.76
CA THR A 6 -3.37 -60.74 41.84
C THR A 6 -4.23 -59.91 40.88
N SER A 7 -4.39 -58.59 40.99
CA SER A 7 -3.56 -57.48 41.49
C SER A 7 -2.20 -57.39 40.80
N THR A 8 -2.09 -56.49 39.84
CA THR A 8 -0.88 -55.70 39.48
C THR A 8 -1.33 -54.59 38.53
N ASP A 9 -1.46 -53.37 39.04
CA ASP A 9 -0.45 -52.31 38.90
C ASP A 9 -0.24 -51.87 37.44
N ILE A 10 -1.07 -50.93 36.98
CA ILE A 10 -0.79 -50.17 35.77
C ILE A 10 0.30 -49.15 36.13
N ARG A 11 1.53 -49.56 35.85
CA ARG A 11 2.73 -48.74 35.95
C ARG A 11 2.56 -47.40 35.23
N SER A 12 2.88 -46.36 35.99
CA SER A 12 3.24 -45.01 35.58
C SER A 12 3.94 -44.92 34.22
N ALA A 13 3.37 -44.11 33.33
CA ALA A 13 4.17 -43.25 32.47
C ALA A 13 3.75 -41.81 32.80
N ALA A 14 4.46 -41.22 33.78
CA ALA A 14 4.39 -39.80 34.04
C ALA A 14 4.77 -39.07 32.75
N ILE A 15 3.81 -38.40 32.14
CA ILE A 15 4.07 -37.43 31.08
C ILE A 15 4.89 -36.32 31.74
N PRO A 16 6.15 -36.06 31.35
CA PRO A 16 6.85 -34.90 31.87
C PRO A 16 6.10 -33.67 31.39
N ALA A 17 5.43 -32.98 32.32
CA ALA A 17 4.90 -31.66 32.10
C ALA A 17 6.08 -30.77 31.67
N LYS A 18 6.16 -30.47 30.38
CA LYS A 18 7.12 -29.49 29.86
C LYS A 18 6.76 -28.16 30.49
N SER A 19 7.54 -27.77 31.49
CA SER A 19 7.52 -26.44 32.07
C SER A 19 7.84 -25.45 30.95
N TYR A 20 6.84 -24.66 30.54
CA TYR A 20 7.05 -23.45 29.76
C TYR A 20 7.59 -22.35 30.69
N GLN A 21 8.72 -22.60 31.34
CA GLN A 21 9.54 -21.55 31.91
C GLN A 21 10.81 -21.48 31.05
N GLN A 22 10.61 -20.97 29.84
CA GLN A 22 11.70 -20.32 29.12
C GLN A 22 12.02 -19.04 29.90
N SER A 23 13.16 -19.03 30.58
CA SER A 23 13.90 -17.82 30.91
C SER A 23 14.36 -17.18 29.60
N GLY A 24 13.43 -16.50 28.94
CA GLY A 24 13.75 -15.60 27.83
C GLY A 24 14.54 -14.40 28.35
N PRO A 25 15.40 -13.78 27.53
CA PRO A 25 15.99 -12.51 27.88
C PRO A 25 14.86 -11.53 28.22
N SER A 26 14.98 -10.85 29.36
CA SER A 26 14.06 -9.82 29.82
C SER A 26 14.12 -8.61 28.90
N THR A 27 13.58 -8.77 27.69
CA THR A 27 13.38 -7.69 26.73
C THR A 27 11.92 -7.31 26.84
N HIS A 28 11.66 -6.36 27.72
CA HIS A 28 10.36 -5.73 27.90
C HIS A 28 9.92 -5.12 26.56
N TRP A 29 8.92 -5.73 25.93
CA TRP A 29 8.37 -5.31 24.62
C TRP A 29 7.79 -3.89 24.61
N ASN A 30 7.77 -3.19 25.75
CA ASN A 30 7.22 -1.85 25.92
C ASN A 30 8.26 -0.78 26.32
N ASP A 31 9.56 -1.08 26.36
CA ASP A 31 10.59 -0.07 26.66
C ASP A 31 11.05 0.53 25.34
N LEU A 32 10.23 1.45 24.83
CA LEU A 32 10.69 2.36 23.79
C LEU A 32 11.78 3.24 24.41
N PRO A 33 12.99 3.31 23.82
CA PRO A 33 14.02 4.20 24.33
C PRO A 33 13.48 5.65 24.34
N PRO A 34 13.67 6.40 25.44
CA PRO A 34 13.12 7.76 25.59
C PRO A 34 13.61 8.76 24.53
N ASP A 35 14.62 8.40 23.73
CA ASP A 35 15.11 9.19 22.60
C ASP A 35 14.20 9.19 21.36
N LEU A 36 13.13 8.39 21.34
CA LEU A 36 12.17 8.42 20.23
C LEU A 36 11.23 9.64 20.24
N PHE A 37 11.20 10.43 21.32
CA PHE A 37 10.31 11.58 21.46
C PHE A 37 11.03 12.94 21.50
N LEU A 38 12.35 12.98 21.28
CA LEU A 38 13.16 14.21 21.25
C LEU A 38 13.85 14.43 19.89
N SER A 39 13.06 14.41 18.82
CA SER A 39 13.47 14.99 17.52
C SER A 39 12.36 15.80 16.87
N HIS A 40 11.65 16.60 17.69
CA HIS A 40 10.96 17.79 17.20
C HIS A 40 11.94 18.93 16.92
N LYS A 41 12.80 18.77 15.91
CA LYS A 41 13.40 19.93 15.22
C LYS A 41 14.03 19.49 13.90
N LYS A 42 13.46 20.02 12.81
CA LYS A 42 13.81 19.78 11.40
C LYS A 42 13.31 18.44 10.86
N GLN A 43 11.99 18.28 10.86
CA GLN A 43 11.36 17.63 9.71
C GLN A 43 11.79 18.47 8.50
N LYS A 44 12.74 17.92 7.74
CA LYS A 44 13.22 18.43 6.47
C LYS A 44 12.00 18.96 5.73
N SER A 45 12.03 20.25 5.42
CA SER A 45 11.16 20.86 4.42
C SER A 45 11.02 19.84 3.31
N VAL A 46 9.79 19.34 3.12
CA VAL A 46 9.42 18.76 1.85
C VAL A 46 9.88 19.80 0.83
N GLN A 47 10.75 19.36 -0.06
CA GLN A 47 11.27 20.19 -1.12
C GLN A 47 10.06 20.87 -1.78
N PRO A 48 10.07 22.18 -2.06
CA PRO A 48 9.02 22.80 -2.84
C PRO A 48 9.13 22.22 -4.25
N THR A 49 8.43 21.12 -4.50
CA THR A 49 8.04 20.74 -5.85
C THR A 49 7.13 21.88 -6.29
N ASN A 50 7.52 22.63 -7.33
CA ASN A 50 6.74 23.72 -7.94
C ASN A 50 5.26 23.64 -7.55
N ASP A 51 4.82 24.51 -6.63
CA ASP A 51 3.47 24.44 -6.06
C ASP A 51 2.35 24.64 -7.09
N ASP A 52 2.72 24.99 -8.32
CA ASP A 52 1.83 25.23 -9.45
C ASP A 52 1.60 24.02 -10.37
N GLU A 53 2.40 22.96 -10.28
CA GLU A 53 2.30 21.85 -11.24
C GLU A 53 1.18 20.86 -10.87
N LYS A 54 -0.04 21.18 -11.34
CA LYS A 54 -1.22 20.34 -11.26
C LYS A 54 -2.06 20.44 -12.53
N VAL A 55 -2.89 19.43 -12.77
CA VAL A 55 -3.88 19.47 -13.86
C VAL A 55 -5.19 20.10 -13.40
N GLU A 56 -5.95 20.61 -14.37
CA GLU A 56 -7.34 21.02 -14.14
C GLU A 56 -8.20 19.81 -13.70
N PRO A 57 -9.12 19.97 -12.74
CA PRO A 57 -10.00 18.89 -12.27
C PRO A 57 -10.75 18.19 -13.41
N SER A 58 -11.18 18.94 -14.43
CA SER A 58 -11.88 18.39 -15.61
C SER A 58 -11.08 17.33 -16.37
N ARG A 59 -9.74 17.31 -16.23
CA ARG A 59 -8.86 16.37 -16.92
C ARG A 59 -8.60 15.09 -16.14
N VAL A 60 -8.88 15.05 -14.83
CA VAL A 60 -8.57 13.92 -13.93
C VAL A 60 -9.10 12.60 -14.47
N ALA A 61 -10.37 12.56 -14.90
CA ALA A 61 -10.98 11.33 -15.42
C ALA A 61 -10.25 10.82 -16.68
N SER A 62 -9.98 11.73 -17.63
CA SER A 62 -9.30 11.38 -18.89
C SER A 62 -7.87 10.84 -18.66
N LEU A 63 -7.14 11.43 -17.71
CA LEU A 63 -5.77 11.01 -17.36
C LEU A 63 -5.76 9.67 -16.62
N CYS A 64 -6.68 9.46 -15.68
CA CYS A 64 -6.85 8.16 -15.04
C CYS A 64 -7.18 7.05 -16.07
N GLN A 65 -8.09 7.32 -17.01
CA GLN A 65 -8.45 6.37 -18.07
C GLN A 65 -7.29 6.09 -19.03
N MET A 66 -6.47 7.10 -19.33
CA MET A 66 -5.25 6.94 -20.11
C MET A 66 -4.23 6.05 -19.37
N ALA A 67 -3.95 6.34 -18.09
CA ALA A 67 -3.09 5.50 -17.25
C ALA A 67 -3.63 4.06 -17.14
N MET A 68 -4.94 3.88 -16.99
CA MET A 68 -5.59 2.57 -16.95
C MET A 68 -5.37 1.79 -18.25
N ARG A 69 -5.50 2.43 -19.42
CA ARG A 69 -5.24 1.80 -20.73
C ARG A 69 -3.79 1.37 -20.87
N VAL A 70 -2.84 2.21 -20.44
CA VAL A 70 -1.40 1.88 -20.45
C VAL A 70 -1.11 0.66 -19.58
N CYS A 71 -1.69 0.59 -18.38
CA CYS A 71 -1.56 -0.57 -17.49
C CYS A 71 -2.14 -1.84 -18.13
N LYS A 72 -3.38 -1.78 -18.64
CA LYS A 72 -4.04 -2.93 -19.28
C LYS A 72 -3.29 -3.44 -20.52
N ALA A 73 -2.66 -2.56 -21.28
CA ALA A 73 -1.89 -2.96 -22.46
C ALA A 73 -0.56 -3.65 -22.12
N SER A 74 -0.01 -3.37 -20.93
CA SER A 74 1.30 -3.88 -20.51
C SER A 74 1.23 -5.13 -19.64
N MET A 75 0.05 -5.45 -19.09
CA MET A 75 -0.15 -6.59 -18.19
C MET A 75 -0.78 -7.77 -18.93
N SER A 76 -0.16 -8.95 -18.83
CA SER A 76 -0.68 -10.20 -19.40
C SER A 76 -1.25 -11.17 -18.35
N ASP A 77 -0.98 -10.93 -17.07
CA ASP A 77 -1.42 -11.82 -15.99
C ASP A 77 -2.92 -11.63 -15.66
N ASN A 78 -3.63 -12.75 -15.52
CA ASN A 78 -5.06 -12.77 -15.24
C ASN A 78 -5.42 -12.23 -13.84
N ALA A 79 -4.52 -12.34 -12.85
CA ALA A 79 -4.78 -11.77 -11.54
C ALA A 79 -4.62 -10.25 -11.58
N GLN A 80 -3.60 -9.75 -12.25
CA GLN A 80 -3.40 -8.32 -12.51
C GLN A 80 -4.57 -7.69 -13.28
N MET A 81 -5.09 -8.37 -14.31
CA MET A 81 -6.24 -7.87 -15.08
C MET A 81 -7.51 -7.77 -14.23
N ARG A 82 -7.79 -8.77 -13.38
CA ARG A 82 -8.91 -8.70 -12.41
C ARG A 82 -8.73 -7.56 -11.42
N MET A 83 -7.51 -7.35 -10.95
CA MET A 83 -7.18 -6.25 -10.06
C MET A 83 -7.40 -4.88 -10.72
N LEU A 84 -7.04 -4.71 -11.99
CA LEU A 84 -7.31 -3.48 -12.75
C LEU A 84 -8.81 -3.26 -12.97
N ALA A 85 -9.60 -4.32 -13.18
CA ALA A 85 -11.06 -4.21 -13.27
C ALA A 85 -11.72 -3.76 -11.95
N ASP A 86 -11.25 -4.25 -10.80
CA ASP A 86 -11.66 -3.73 -9.48
C ASP A 86 -11.24 -2.26 -9.30
N THR A 87 -10.04 -1.93 -9.78
CA THR A 87 -9.51 -0.56 -9.70
C THR A 87 -10.38 0.42 -10.51
N GLU A 88 -10.77 0.04 -11.73
CA GLU A 88 -11.64 0.83 -12.61
C GLU A 88 -12.99 1.13 -11.94
N LYS A 89 -13.67 0.11 -11.39
CA LYS A 89 -14.93 0.29 -10.65
C LYS A 89 -14.81 1.23 -9.44
N ARG A 90 -13.65 1.23 -8.79
CA ARG A 90 -13.39 2.13 -7.66
C ARG A 90 -13.15 3.56 -8.11
N LEU A 91 -12.60 3.77 -9.31
CA LEU A 91 -12.39 5.09 -9.89
C LEU A 91 -13.71 5.73 -10.37
N ASP A 92 -14.71 4.93 -10.75
CA ASP A 92 -16.05 5.46 -11.03
C ASP A 92 -16.60 6.28 -9.85
N VAL A 93 -16.37 5.80 -8.62
CA VAL A 93 -16.74 6.51 -7.38
C VAL A 93 -15.97 7.82 -7.22
N LEU A 94 -14.70 7.88 -7.62
CA LEU A 94 -13.93 9.14 -7.64
C LEU A 94 -14.55 10.11 -8.65
N TYR A 95 -14.91 9.65 -9.84
CA TYR A 95 -15.46 10.51 -10.89
C TYR A 95 -16.81 11.14 -10.48
N GLU A 96 -17.68 10.38 -9.81
CA GLU A 96 -18.96 10.87 -9.27
C GLU A 96 -18.82 11.87 -8.11
N ARG A 97 -17.65 11.91 -7.49
CA ARG A 97 -17.36 12.73 -6.30
C ARG A 97 -16.38 13.86 -6.55
N LEU A 98 -15.83 13.99 -7.74
CA LEU A 98 -14.75 14.92 -8.03
C LEU A 98 -15.11 16.38 -7.68
N ASP A 99 -16.37 16.74 -7.87
CA ASP A 99 -16.98 18.04 -7.53
C ASP A 99 -17.25 18.24 -6.03
N LYS A 100 -17.24 17.15 -5.25
CA LYS A 100 -17.57 17.12 -3.81
C LYS A 100 -16.34 16.91 -2.93
N LEU A 101 -15.17 16.67 -3.53
CA LEU A 101 -13.93 16.54 -2.78
C LEU A 101 -13.57 17.87 -2.11
N ASP A 102 -13.03 17.79 -0.91
CA ASP A 102 -12.40 18.95 -0.30
C ASP A 102 -11.19 19.41 -1.13
N GLU A 103 -10.88 20.70 -1.03
CA GLU A 103 -9.83 21.34 -1.83
C GLU A 103 -8.46 20.64 -1.70
N VAL A 104 -8.12 20.17 -0.50
CA VAL A 104 -6.82 19.52 -0.22
C VAL A 104 -6.76 18.14 -0.90
N THR A 105 -7.83 17.36 -0.82
CA THR A 105 -7.93 16.07 -1.49
C THR A 105 -7.91 16.24 -3.02
N LEU A 106 -8.68 17.21 -3.54
CA LEU A 106 -8.73 17.49 -4.98
C LEU A 106 -7.36 17.93 -5.51
N ASP A 107 -6.67 18.84 -4.81
CA ASP A 107 -5.33 19.30 -5.18
C ASP A 107 -4.33 18.14 -5.29
N ARG A 108 -4.34 17.23 -4.31
CA ARG A 108 -3.48 16.03 -4.35
C ARG A 108 -3.81 15.13 -5.54
N VAL A 109 -5.09 14.91 -5.84
CA VAL A 109 -5.53 14.12 -7.00
C VAL A 109 -5.02 14.76 -8.29
N CYS A 110 -5.16 16.09 -8.45
CA CYS A 110 -4.68 16.81 -9.61
C CYS A 110 -3.14 16.74 -9.76
N ARG A 111 -2.38 16.88 -8.66
CA ARG A 111 -0.91 16.73 -8.70
C ARG A 111 -0.48 15.30 -9.09
N ILE A 112 -1.20 14.28 -8.62
CA ILE A 112 -0.93 12.90 -9.01
C ILE A 112 -1.23 12.69 -10.51
N CYS A 113 -2.35 13.23 -11.01
CA CYS A 113 -2.70 13.13 -12.42
C CYS A 113 -1.73 13.88 -13.34
N TYR A 114 -1.12 14.97 -12.87
CA TYR A 114 -0.04 15.64 -13.58
C TYR A 114 1.15 14.70 -13.85
N ALA A 115 1.54 13.89 -12.87
CA ALA A 115 2.60 12.89 -13.04
C ALA A 115 2.22 11.79 -14.06
N PHE A 116 0.93 11.49 -14.25
CA PHE A 116 0.50 10.61 -15.34
C PHE A 116 0.72 11.23 -16.71
N GLU A 117 0.42 12.52 -16.85
CA GLU A 117 0.56 13.26 -18.11
C GLU A 117 2.03 13.43 -18.53
N THR A 118 2.90 13.80 -17.58
CA THR A 118 4.30 14.14 -17.88
C THR A 118 5.25 12.96 -17.77
N HIS A 119 4.80 11.84 -17.20
CA HIS A 119 5.64 10.70 -16.78
C HIS A 119 6.77 11.10 -15.81
N SER A 120 6.74 12.31 -15.26
CA SER A 120 7.72 12.82 -14.32
C SER A 120 7.22 12.68 -12.88
N CYS A 121 8.14 12.72 -11.91
CA CYS A 121 7.80 12.76 -10.48
C CYS A 121 6.89 11.61 -9.99
N LEU A 122 6.89 10.45 -10.67
CA LEU A 122 6.04 9.30 -10.33
C LEU A 122 6.26 8.78 -8.90
N LEU A 123 7.48 8.90 -8.37
CA LEU A 123 7.77 8.56 -6.97
C LEU A 123 7.07 9.53 -6.00
N ALA A 124 7.09 10.83 -6.29
CA ALA A 124 6.40 11.82 -5.46
C ALA A 124 4.88 11.63 -5.54
N ALA A 125 4.35 11.34 -6.73
CA ALA A 125 2.93 11.00 -6.91
C ALA A 125 2.52 9.76 -6.11
N GLN A 126 3.38 8.72 -6.08
CA GLN A 126 3.16 7.54 -5.25
C GLN A 126 3.13 7.88 -3.75
N GLN A 127 4.03 8.74 -3.28
CA GLN A 127 4.04 9.19 -1.88
C GLN A 127 2.78 9.99 -1.54
N LEU A 128 2.36 10.91 -2.41
CA LEU A 128 1.10 11.65 -2.27
C LEU A 128 -0.10 10.70 -2.19
N ALA A 129 -0.13 9.66 -3.02
CA ALA A 129 -1.20 8.65 -2.99
C ALA A 129 -1.22 7.85 -1.68
N VAL A 130 -0.06 7.54 -1.10
CA VAL A 130 0.04 6.90 0.22
C VAL A 130 -0.48 7.84 1.31
N THR A 131 -0.10 9.12 1.28
CA THR A 131 -0.63 10.11 2.22
C THR A 131 -2.14 10.28 2.07
N LEU A 132 -2.65 10.24 0.85
CA LEU A 132 -4.09 10.32 0.56
C LEU A 132 -4.85 9.16 1.22
N VAL A 133 -4.35 7.93 1.09
CA VAL A 133 -4.90 6.73 1.76
C VAL A 133 -4.89 6.93 3.28
N ALA A 134 -3.78 7.42 3.83
CA ALA A 134 -3.63 7.61 5.28
C ALA A 134 -4.57 8.69 5.85
N SER A 135 -4.89 9.73 5.07
CA SER A 135 -5.82 10.80 5.49
C SER A 135 -7.30 10.49 5.22
N SER A 136 -7.58 9.50 4.38
CA SER A 136 -8.94 9.17 3.96
C SER A 136 -9.69 8.37 5.04
N MET A 137 -10.66 9.02 5.70
CA MET A 137 -11.62 8.35 6.59
C MET A 137 -12.54 7.38 5.82
N ALA A 138 -13.24 6.49 6.53
CA ALA A 138 -13.96 5.30 6.04
C ALA A 138 -14.83 5.46 4.76
N ASN A 139 -15.32 6.67 4.46
CA ASN A 139 -16.21 6.94 3.32
C ASN A 139 -15.49 7.25 2.00
N GLU A 140 -14.24 7.74 2.04
CA GLU A 140 -13.44 8.00 0.84
C GLU A 140 -12.49 6.83 0.51
N GLY A 141 -12.26 5.94 1.48
CA GLY A 141 -11.22 4.91 1.39
C GLY A 141 -11.36 3.94 0.22
N ARG A 142 -12.57 3.74 -0.31
CA ARG A 142 -12.79 2.77 -1.40
C ARG A 142 -12.14 3.22 -2.71
N TRP A 143 -12.35 4.47 -3.13
CA TRP A 143 -11.78 4.98 -4.38
C TRP A 143 -10.30 5.33 -4.21
N VAL A 144 -9.91 5.82 -3.03
CA VAL A 144 -8.51 6.20 -2.72
C VAL A 144 -7.57 5.00 -2.86
N VAL A 145 -8.00 3.82 -2.39
CA VAL A 145 -7.24 2.57 -2.59
C VAL A 145 -7.12 2.19 -4.07
N GLY A 146 -8.18 2.37 -4.85
CA GLY A 146 -8.14 2.15 -6.30
C GLY A 146 -7.17 3.12 -6.98
N PHE A 147 -7.26 4.40 -6.63
CA PHE A 147 -6.40 5.44 -7.19
C PHE A 147 -4.92 5.21 -6.86
N LYS A 148 -4.57 4.89 -5.61
CA LYS A 148 -3.19 4.53 -5.22
C LYS A 148 -2.67 3.31 -5.98
N ARG A 149 -3.52 2.29 -6.18
CA ARG A 149 -3.14 1.08 -6.92
C ARG A 149 -2.91 1.37 -8.41
N LEU A 150 -3.69 2.29 -9.01
CA LEU A 150 -3.44 2.77 -10.36
C LEU A 150 -2.07 3.46 -10.44
N VAL A 151 -1.75 4.33 -9.48
CA VAL A 151 -0.44 5.02 -9.42
C VAL A 151 0.71 4.01 -9.37
N ASP A 152 0.63 3.01 -8.48
CA ASP A 152 1.67 1.98 -8.38
C ASP A 152 1.85 1.21 -9.70
N SER A 153 0.74 0.81 -10.31
CA SER A 153 0.72 0.01 -11.54
C SER A 153 1.30 0.82 -12.71
N TYR A 154 0.91 2.09 -12.83
CA TYR A 154 1.37 2.97 -13.88
C TYR A 154 2.87 3.24 -13.75
N LYS A 155 3.33 3.54 -12.54
CA LYS A 155 4.76 3.73 -12.25
C LYS A 155 5.58 2.50 -12.66
N LEU A 156 5.15 1.32 -12.24
CA LEU A 156 5.83 0.06 -12.59
C LEU A 156 5.94 -0.13 -14.12
N VAL A 157 4.84 0.15 -14.83
CA VAL A 157 4.80 0.01 -16.30
C VAL A 157 5.76 0.99 -16.98
N VAL A 158 5.74 2.26 -16.58
CA VAL A 158 6.63 3.29 -17.15
C VAL A 158 8.11 2.98 -16.86
N GLU A 159 8.44 2.54 -15.65
CA GLU A 159 9.81 2.12 -15.27
C GLU A 159 10.27 0.90 -16.07
N THR A 160 9.38 -0.06 -16.32
CA THR A 160 9.68 -1.26 -17.11
C THR A 160 9.94 -0.90 -18.58
N GLN A 161 9.11 -0.04 -19.17
CA GLN A 161 9.28 0.40 -20.57
C GLN A 161 10.57 1.20 -20.78
N SER A 162 10.96 2.00 -19.79
CA SER A 162 12.21 2.79 -19.84
C SER A 162 13.45 1.89 -19.85
N THR A 163 13.39 0.73 -19.19
CA THR A 163 14.52 -0.21 -19.09
C THR A 163 14.73 -1.03 -20.37
N SER A 164 13.66 -1.32 -21.12
CA SER A 164 13.74 -2.10 -22.37
C SER A 164 14.34 -1.35 -23.56
N GLN A 165 14.46 -0.02 -23.50
CA GLN A 165 15.06 0.78 -24.58
C GLN A 165 16.59 0.94 -24.48
N SER A 166 17.20 0.52 -23.36
CA SER A 166 18.63 0.74 -23.08
C SER A 166 19.56 -0.45 -23.39
N THR A 167 19.10 -1.50 -24.10
CA THR A 167 19.98 -2.56 -24.60
C THR A 167 20.50 -2.22 -26.01
N PRO A 168 21.73 -1.70 -26.16
CA PRO A 168 22.37 -1.61 -27.46
C PRO A 168 22.70 -3.02 -27.95
N SER A 169 22.30 -3.31 -29.19
CA SER A 169 22.72 -4.50 -29.92
C SER A 169 24.23 -4.37 -30.18
N SER A 170 25.02 -5.25 -29.57
CA SER A 170 26.43 -5.48 -29.93
C SER A 170 26.53 -6.56 -30.99
#